data_AF-W1WJ65-F1
#
_entry.id   AF-W1WJ65-F1
#
_cell.length_a   1.000
_cell.length_b   1.000
_cell.length_c   1.000
_cell.angle_alpha   90.00
_cell.angle_beta   90.00
_cell.angle_gamma   90.00
#
_symmetry.space_group_name_H-M   'P 1'
#
loop_
_entity.id
_entity.type
_entity.pdbx_description
1 polymer ?
#
loop_
_entity_poly.entity_id
_entity_poly.type
_entity_poly.pdbx_seq_one_letter_code
_entity_poly.pdbx_strand_id
1 'polypeptide(L)'
;PQPHQFNSTQPFFMDTMEPLEWLQWVLIPRMHDLLENNQPLPGAFAVAPYYEMALATDHPQRALILAELEKLDALFADDAS
;
A
#
# COMPACT_ATOMS: atom_id res chain seq x y z
N PRO A 1 -5.11 13.66 6.14
CA PRO A 1 -3.75 14.09 5.73
C PRO A 1 -3.73 15.55 5.25
N GLN A 2 -2.71 16.32 5.65
CA GLN A 2 -2.44 17.68 5.18
C GLN A 2 -1.73 17.66 3.81
N PRO A 3 -1.89 18.70 2.97
CA PRO A 3 -1.31 18.73 1.63
C PRO A 3 0.20 18.49 1.58
N HIS A 4 0.94 18.98 2.58
CA HIS A 4 2.39 18.81 2.64
C HIS A 4 2.82 17.35 2.80
N GLN A 5 1.96 16.47 3.33
CA GLN A 5 2.31 15.06 3.56
C GLN A 5 2.47 14.30 2.24
N PHE A 6 1.80 14.73 1.18
CA PHE A 6 1.89 14.14 -0.17
C PHE A 6 3.08 14.67 -0.98
N ASN A 7 3.80 15.68 -0.47
CA ASN A 7 4.96 16.27 -1.15
C ASN A 7 6.28 15.58 -0.80
N SER A 8 6.24 14.50 0.00
CA SER A 8 7.44 13.71 0.29
C SER A 8 7.96 13.02 -0.97
N THR A 9 9.28 12.99 -1.09
CA THR A 9 9.99 12.26 -2.15
C THR A 9 10.49 10.89 -1.68
N GLN A 10 10.29 10.55 -0.40
CA GLN A 10 10.65 9.25 0.14
C GLN A 10 9.63 8.18 -0.29
N PRO A 11 10.06 6.92 -0.49
CA PRO A 11 9.13 5.83 -0.70
C PRO A 11 8.13 5.74 0.47
N PHE A 12 6.88 5.43 0.13
CA PHE A 12 5.77 5.32 1.09
C PHE A 12 5.49 6.57 1.94
N PHE A 13 6.06 7.73 1.59
CA PHE A 13 5.97 8.95 2.40
C PHE A 13 6.39 8.73 3.86
N MET A 14 7.37 7.85 4.09
CA MET A 14 7.75 7.39 5.43
C MET A 14 8.24 8.48 6.40
N ASP A 15 8.59 9.66 5.90
CA ASP A 15 8.98 10.84 6.67
C ASP A 15 7.79 11.75 7.01
N THR A 16 6.66 11.63 6.30
CA THR A 16 5.52 12.53 6.44
C THR A 16 4.20 11.84 6.77
N MET A 17 4.10 10.50 6.66
CA MET A 17 2.92 9.72 6.97
C MET A 17 3.26 8.45 7.72
N GLU A 18 2.39 8.09 8.66
CA GLU A 18 2.43 6.75 9.25
C GLU A 18 2.01 5.69 8.21
N PRO A 19 2.50 4.45 8.30
CA PRO A 19 2.19 3.40 7.33
C PRO A 19 0.69 3.23 7.09
N LEU A 20 -0.12 3.18 8.15
CA LEU A 20 -1.57 3.04 8.03
C LEU A 20 -2.24 4.24 7.35
N GLU A 21 -1.67 5.44 7.45
CA GLU A 21 -2.15 6.63 6.74
C GLU A 21 -1.84 6.56 5.26
N TRP A 22 -0.64 6.12 4.90
CA TRP A 22 -0.27 5.89 3.51
C TRP A 22 -1.18 4.83 2.87
N LEU A 23 -1.48 3.75 3.59
CA LEU A 23 -2.34 2.68 3.08
C LEU A 23 -3.73 3.20 2.68
N GLN A 24 -4.37 3.96 3.56
CA GLN A 24 -5.74 4.42 3.33
C GLN A 24 -5.82 5.61 2.37
N TRP A 25 -4.90 6.57 2.44
CA TRP A 25 -5.04 7.85 1.74
C TRP A 25 -4.21 7.96 0.46
N VAL A 26 -3.26 7.07 0.25
CA VAL A 26 -2.40 7.08 -0.94
C VAL A 26 -2.63 5.84 -1.77
N LEU A 27 -2.50 4.65 -1.16
CA LEU A 27 -2.58 3.41 -1.90
C LEU A 27 -3.99 3.17 -2.46
N ILE A 28 -5.02 3.18 -1.61
CA ILE A 28 -6.40 2.87 -2.04
C ILE A 28 -6.87 3.81 -3.17
N PRO A 29 -6.79 5.16 -3.04
CA PRO A 29 -7.21 6.05 -4.12
C PRO A 29 -6.40 5.87 -5.40
N ARG A 30 -5.09 5.60 -5.30
CA ARG A 30 -4.23 5.33 -6.46
C ARG A 30 -4.65 4.06 -7.19
N MET A 31 -5.07 3.03 -6.46
CA MET A 31 -5.55 1.78 -7.07
C MET A 31 -6.89 1.98 -7.77
N HIS A 32 -7.79 2.78 -7.20
CA HIS A 32 -9.02 3.17 -7.89
C HIS A 32 -8.73 3.88 -9.21
N ASP A 33 -7.84 4.89 -9.20
CA ASP A 33 -7.46 5.63 -10.41
C ASP A 33 -6.85 4.71 -11.50
N LEU A 34 -5.97 3.78 -11.12
CA LEU A 34 -5.41 2.80 -12.05
C LEU A 34 -6.48 1.95 -12.72
N LEU A 35 -7.42 1.42 -11.93
CA LEU A 35 -8.51 0.56 -12.41
C LEU A 35 -9.49 1.35 -13.30
N GLU A 36 -9.90 2.54 -12.86
CA GLU A 36 -10.84 3.40 -13.60
C GLU A 36 -10.27 3.81 -14.97
N ASN A 37 -8.96 4.03 -15.06
CA ASN A 37 -8.29 4.40 -16.30
C ASN A 37 -7.78 3.20 -17.12
N ASN A 38 -8.07 1.96 -16.71
CA ASN A 38 -7.55 0.72 -17.33
C ASN A 38 -6.03 0.76 -17.56
N GLN A 39 -5.30 1.32 -16.59
CA GLN A 39 -3.84 1.33 -16.65
C GLN A 39 -3.29 -0.07 -16.30
N PRO A 40 -2.17 -0.48 -16.91
CA PRO A 40 -1.55 -1.76 -16.59
C PRO A 40 -1.16 -1.81 -15.12
N LEU A 41 -1.40 -2.95 -14.48
CA LEU A 41 -1.00 -3.16 -13.11
C LEU A 41 0.54 -3.21 -13.01
N PRO A 42 1.15 -2.58 -12.00
CA PRO A 42 2.58 -2.68 -11.76
C PRO A 42 2.99 -4.12 -11.44
N GLY A 43 3.72 -4.78 -12.35
CA GLY A 43 4.11 -6.19 -12.23
C GLY A 43 5.11 -6.54 -11.10
N ALA A 44 5.61 -5.56 -10.35
CA ALA A 44 6.44 -5.77 -9.16
C ALA A 44 5.86 -5.07 -7.93
N PHE A 45 4.54 -5.06 -7.82
CA PHE A 45 3.84 -4.50 -6.66
C PHE A 45 3.79 -5.53 -5.53
N ALA A 46 4.38 -5.18 -4.39
CA ALA A 46 4.22 -5.91 -3.14
C ALA A 46 4.33 -4.93 -1.97
N VAL A 47 3.32 -4.89 -1.11
CA VAL A 47 3.29 -4.03 0.09
C VAL A 47 3.26 -4.84 1.38
N ALA A 48 2.76 -6.08 1.38
CA ALA A 48 2.71 -6.91 2.58
C ALA A 48 4.07 -7.05 3.29
N PRO A 49 5.21 -7.28 2.59
CA PRO A 49 6.53 -7.37 3.25
C PRO A 49 6.95 -6.08 3.95
N TYR A 50 6.54 -4.92 3.43
CA TYR A 50 6.80 -3.63 4.06
C TYR A 50 5.99 -3.49 5.36
N TYR A 51 4.69 -3.81 5.33
CA TYR A 51 3.83 -3.73 6.52
C TYR A 51 4.16 -4.77 7.58
N GLU A 52 4.75 -5.90 7.21
CA GLU A 52 5.26 -6.89 8.17
C GLU A 52 6.34 -6.30 9.07
N MET A 53 7.19 -5.45 8.51
CA MET A 53 8.26 -4.74 9.23
C MET A 53 7.77 -3.44 9.88
N ALA A 54 6.86 -2.72 9.22
CA ALA A 54 6.41 -1.41 9.67
C ALA A 54 5.36 -1.47 10.79
N LEU A 55 4.50 -2.50 10.83
CA LEU A 55 3.52 -2.66 11.90
C LEU A 55 4.14 -3.36 13.10
N ALA A 56 3.88 -2.86 14.31
CA ALA A 56 4.29 -3.53 15.53
C ALA A 56 3.66 -4.94 15.65
N THR A 57 4.42 -5.92 16.15
CA THR A 57 3.98 -7.32 16.26
C THR A 57 2.79 -7.51 17.20
N ASP A 58 2.59 -6.59 18.14
CA ASP A 58 1.50 -6.57 19.10
C ASP A 58 0.27 -5.79 18.62
N HIS A 59 0.30 -5.24 17.40
CA HIS A 59 -0.86 -4.53 16.85
C HIS A 59 -2.03 -5.50 16.65
N PRO A 60 -3.21 -5.24 17.25
CA PRO A 60 -4.28 -6.23 17.38
C PRO A 60 -4.86 -6.69 16.03
N GLN A 61 -4.75 -5.86 15.00
CA GLN A 61 -5.26 -6.16 13.65
C GLN A 61 -4.15 -6.51 12.66
N ARG A 62 -2.88 -6.65 13.11
CA ARG A 62 -1.74 -6.90 12.21
C ARG A 62 -1.98 -8.08 11.28
N ALA A 63 -2.40 -9.23 11.81
CA ALA A 63 -2.62 -10.43 11.01
C ALA A 63 -3.71 -10.25 9.95
N LEU A 64 -4.80 -9.54 10.29
CA LEU A 64 -5.89 -9.26 9.34
C LEU A 64 -5.42 -8.30 8.24
N ILE A 65 -4.68 -7.25 8.60
CA ILE A 65 -4.14 -6.30 7.63
C ILE A 65 -3.17 -7.01 6.67
N LEU A 66 -2.20 -7.76 7.21
CA LEU A 66 -1.23 -8.50 6.39
C LEU A 66 -1.91 -9.48 5.45
N ALA A 67 -2.92 -10.23 5.92
CA ALA A 67 -3.65 -11.17 5.06
C ALA A 67 -4.36 -10.47 3.89
N GLU A 68 -4.92 -9.28 4.09
CA GLU A 68 -5.53 -8.52 2.98
C GLU A 68 -4.49 -7.91 2.04
N LEU A 69 -3.32 -7.49 2.57
CA LEU A 69 -2.23 -7.00 1.74
C LEU A 69 -1.60 -8.11 0.89
N GLU A 70 -1.44 -9.32 1.43
CA GLU A 70 -0.95 -10.48 0.67
C GLU A 70 -1.92 -10.87 -0.45
N LYS A 71 -3.23 -10.83 -0.19
CA LYS A 71 -4.24 -11.04 -1.23
C LYS A 71 -4.15 -9.95 -2.30
N LEU A 72 -3.97 -8.70 -1.90
CA LEU A 72 -3.80 -7.60 -2.83
C LEU A 72 -2.56 -7.85 -3.70
N ASP A 73 -1.40 -8.09 -3.10
CA ASP A 73 -0.14 -8.35 -3.79
C ASP A 73 -0.26 -9.52 -4.80
N ALA A 74 -0.99 -10.58 -4.43
CA ALA A 74 -1.24 -11.73 -5.31
C ALA A 74 -2.02 -11.34 -6.59
N LEU A 75 -2.96 -10.39 -6.52
CA LEU A 75 -3.69 -9.91 -7.70
C LEU A 75 -2.75 -9.22 -8.71
N PHE A 76 -1.70 -8.54 -8.25
CA PHE A 76 -0.71 -7.91 -9.13
C PHE A 76 0.27 -8.93 -9.73
N ALA A 77 0.53 -10.03 -9.03
CA ALA A 77 1.37 -11.11 -9.53
C ALA A 77 0.65 -11.96 -10.60
N ASP A 78 -0.67 -12.13 -10.48
CA ASP A 78 -1.47 -12.94 -11.40
C ASP A 78 -1.61 -12.29 -12.79
N ASP A 79 -1.81 -10.97 -12.86
CA ASP A 79 -1.97 -10.21 -14.12
C ASP A 79 -0.68 -10.17 -14.98
N ALA A 80 0.48 -10.44 -14.38
CA ALA A 80 1.76 -10.53 -15.10
C ALA A 80 1.96 -11.86 -15.86
N SER A 81 1.01 -12.81 -15.75
CA SER A 81 1.09 -14.18 -16.29
C SER A 81 0.39 -14.38 -17.63
#